data_AF-A0A8S2RVM3-F1
#
_entry.id   AF-A0A8S2RVM3-F1
#
_cell.length_a   1.000
_cell.length_b   1.000
_cell.length_c   1.000
_cell.angle_alpha   90.00
_cell.angle_beta   90.00
_cell.angle_gamma   90.00
#
_symmetry.space_group_name_H-M   'P 1'
#
loop_
_entity.id
_entity.type
_entity.pdbx_description
1 polymer ?
#
loop_
_entity_poly.entity_id
_entity_poly.type
_entity_poly.pdbx_seq_one_letter_code
_entity_poly.pdbx_strand_id
1 'polypeptide(L)'
;MATAAINSKQCFICKKDRTNLYPCEGCSEKFCLTDLPKHHQEHVLELEKIVTDCDTFQQNISEQEKDLYHRSLVKQVNEWECDSITKIKQTAEDCRQKLIKLTDDNIAEIKKKLNQFITDLRRK
;
A
#
# COMPACT_ATOMS: atom_id res chain seq x y z
N MET A 1 52.21 32.01 1.69
CA MET A 1 51.98 32.17 0.24
C MET A 1 50.64 32.87 0.06
N ALA A 2 50.62 33.98 -0.69
CA ALA A 2 49.43 34.81 -0.88
C ALA A 2 48.35 34.05 -1.66
N THR A 3 47.15 33.92 -1.10
CA THR A 3 45.97 33.45 -1.83
C THR A 3 45.53 34.55 -2.78
N ALA A 4 45.85 34.40 -4.05
CA ALA A 4 45.35 35.28 -5.10
C ALA A 4 43.82 35.18 -5.15
N ALA A 5 43.13 36.21 -4.68
CA ALA A 5 41.70 36.37 -4.91
C ALA A 5 41.48 36.42 -6.43
N ILE A 6 40.88 35.37 -6.99
CA ILE A 6 40.42 35.37 -8.38
C ILE A 6 39.24 36.36 -8.42
N ASN A 7 39.57 37.63 -8.63
CA ASN A 7 38.61 38.65 -9.02
C ASN A 7 38.19 38.34 -10.46
N SER A 8 37.36 37.31 -10.65
CA SER A 8 36.70 37.10 -11.94
C SER A 8 35.81 38.31 -12.19
N LYS A 9 36.18 39.13 -13.17
CA LYS A 9 35.40 40.26 -13.66
C LYS A 9 34.38 39.81 -14.72
N GLN A 10 34.09 38.51 -14.77
CA GLN A 10 33.32 37.89 -15.82
C GLN A 10 31.95 37.43 -15.30
N CYS A 11 30.89 37.68 -16.08
CA CYS A 11 29.56 37.17 -15.78
C CYS A 11 29.54 35.63 -15.89
N PHE A 12 28.92 34.95 -14.92
CA PHE A 12 28.80 33.49 -14.91
C PHE A 12 28.05 32.94 -16.14
N ILE A 13 27.00 33.63 -16.61
CA ILE A 13 26.17 33.19 -17.74
C ILE A 13 26.81 33.56 -19.08
N CYS A 14 26.95 34.85 -19.38
CA CYS A 14 27.40 35.27 -20.72
C CYS A 14 28.92 35.24 -20.93
N LYS A 15 29.70 34.91 -19.88
CA LYS A 15 31.17 34.83 -19.93
C LYS A 15 31.83 36.09 -20.50
N LYS A 16 31.21 37.26 -20.34
CA LYS A 16 31.81 38.56 -20.75
C LYS A 16 32.35 39.30 -19.54
N ASP A 17 33.51 39.93 -19.72
CA ASP A 17 34.08 40.83 -18.71
C ASP A 17 33.21 42.09 -18.58
N ARG A 18 32.88 42.44 -17.34
CA ARG A 18 32.03 43.59 -16.99
C ARG A 18 32.62 44.29 -15.77
N THR A 19 32.55 45.62 -15.77
CA THR A 19 32.98 46.44 -14.63
C THR A 19 32.03 46.29 -13.44
N ASN A 20 30.73 46.10 -13.72
CA ASN A 20 29.69 45.99 -12.70
C ASN A 20 29.12 44.58 -12.72
N LEU A 21 29.49 43.78 -11.73
CA LEU A 21 28.95 42.45 -11.47
C LEU A 21 28.29 42.43 -10.10
N TYR A 22 27.16 41.75 -10.03
CA TYR A 22 26.38 41.60 -8.82
C TYR A 22 26.45 40.14 -8.36
N PRO A 23 26.86 39.89 -7.11
CA PRO A 23 26.86 38.54 -6.57
C PRO A 23 25.43 38.09 -6.27
N CYS A 24 25.14 36.82 -6.51
CA CYS A 24 23.95 36.15 -5.99
C CYS A 24 24.32 35.46 -4.67
N GLU A 25 23.65 35.81 -3.58
CA GLU A 25 23.93 35.21 -2.25
C GLU A 25 23.55 33.72 -2.18
N GLY A 26 22.63 33.26 -3.02
CA GLY A 26 22.17 31.87 -3.04
C GLY A 26 23.14 30.89 -3.72
N CYS A 27 23.78 31.31 -4.81
CA CYS A 27 24.69 30.44 -5.57
C CYS A 27 26.17 30.88 -5.48
N SER A 28 26.46 32.00 -4.82
CA SER A 28 27.81 32.61 -4.69
C SER A 28 28.48 33.00 -6.02
N GLU A 29 27.75 32.98 -7.12
CA GLU A 29 28.22 33.38 -8.46
C GLU A 29 27.94 34.85 -8.76
N LYS A 30 28.67 35.41 -9.73
CA LYS A 30 28.58 36.82 -10.14
C LYS A 30 27.93 36.99 -11.50
N PHE A 31 26.97 37.91 -11.60
CA PHE A 31 26.17 38.11 -12.81
C PHE A 31 26.17 39.58 -13.25
N CYS A 32 26.00 39.82 -14.56
CA CYS A 32 25.75 41.16 -15.07
C CYS A 32 24.28 41.56 -14.85
N LEU A 33 23.98 42.86 -14.89
CA LEU A 33 22.63 43.40 -14.66
C LEU A 33 21.55 42.75 -15.54
N THR A 34 21.91 42.30 -16.74
CA THR A 34 20.98 41.67 -17.69
C THR A 34 20.72 40.19 -17.41
N ASP A 35 21.72 39.48 -16.88
CA ASP A 35 21.65 38.02 -16.69
C ASP A 35 21.21 37.65 -15.27
N LEU A 36 21.39 38.54 -14.28
CA LEU A 36 20.93 38.31 -12.91
C LEU A 36 19.40 38.08 -12.82
N PRO A 37 18.53 38.86 -13.49
CA PRO A 37 17.09 38.61 -13.47
C PRO A 37 16.72 37.27 -14.12
N LYS A 38 17.45 36.86 -15.17
CA LYS A 38 17.22 35.57 -15.85
C LYS A 38 17.59 34.40 -14.94
N HIS A 39 18.73 34.49 -14.25
CA HIS A 39 19.13 33.50 -13.25
C HIS A 39 18.10 33.35 -12.14
N HIS A 40 17.58 34.46 -11.61
CA HIS A 40 16.52 34.42 -10.61
C HIS A 40 15.23 33.81 -11.17
N GLN A 41 14.86 34.15 -12.41
CA GLN A 41 13.69 33.57 -13.07
C GLN A 41 13.83 32.05 -13.29
N GLU A 42 15.02 31.56 -13.65
CA GLU A 42 15.31 30.12 -13.76
C GLU A 42 15.04 29.40 -12.43
N HIS A 43 15.51 29.95 -11.31
CA HIS A 43 15.24 29.37 -9.99
C HIS A 43 13.77 29.42 -9.58
N VAL A 44 13.04 30.49 -9.94
CA VAL A 44 11.59 30.55 -9.70
C VAL A 44 10.87 29.44 -10.47
N LEU A 45 11.24 29.22 -11.74
CA LEU A 45 10.66 28.14 -12.55
C LEU A 45 10.98 26.75 -11.98
N GLU A 46 12.20 26.54 -11.47
CA GLU A 46 12.57 25.30 -10.78
C GLU A 46 11.72 25.06 -9.54
N LEU A 47 11.48 26.11 -8.73
CA LEU A 47 10.64 26.01 -7.54
C LEU A 47 9.17 25.75 -7.88
N GLU A 48 8.62 26.41 -8.90
CA GLU A 48 7.26 26.16 -9.40
C GLU A 48 7.08 24.70 -9.85
N LYS A 49 8.10 24.14 -10.50
CA LYS A 49 8.12 22.72 -10.87
C LYS A 49 8.09 21.82 -9.63
N ILE A 50 8.92 22.11 -8.63
CA ILE A 50 8.95 21.33 -7.38
C ILE A 50 7.58 21.37 -6.69
N VAL A 51 6.95 22.54 -6.61
CA VAL A 51 5.61 22.68 -6.03
C VAL A 51 4.60 21.83 -6.79
N THR A 52 4.63 21.88 -8.12
CA THR A 52 3.74 21.07 -8.98
C THR A 52 3.97 19.57 -8.78
N ASP A 53 5.23 19.14 -8.66
CA ASP A 53 5.59 17.74 -8.39
C ASP A 53 5.10 17.31 -7.00
N CYS A 54 5.20 18.18 -5.99
CA CYS A 54 4.67 17.95 -4.65
C CYS A 54 3.13 17.81 -4.65
N ASP A 55 2.42 18.70 -5.34
CA ASP A 55 0.96 18.65 -5.45
C ASP A 55 0.50 17.35 -6.13
N THR A 56 1.19 16.97 -7.21
CA THR A 56 0.93 15.71 -7.93
C THR A 56 1.18 14.50 -7.03
N PHE A 57 2.27 14.52 -6.25
CA PHE A 57 2.58 13.45 -5.30
C PHE A 57 1.52 13.33 -4.20
N GLN A 58 1.05 14.47 -3.66
CA GLN A 58 -0.02 14.50 -2.66
C GLN A 58 -1.35 13.97 -3.21
N GLN A 59 -1.69 14.28 -4.47
CA GLN A 59 -2.85 13.72 -5.15
C GLN A 59 -2.73 12.20 -5.29
N ASN A 60 -1.58 11.70 -5.76
CA ASN A 60 -1.33 10.27 -5.91
C ASN A 60 -1.45 9.50 -4.58
N ILE A 61 -0.93 10.06 -3.48
CA ILE A 61 -1.11 9.47 -2.14
C ILE A 61 -2.59 9.42 -1.77
N SER A 62 -3.31 10.53 -1.94
CA SER A 62 -4.73 10.63 -1.61
C SER A 62 -5.60 9.65 -2.42
N GLU A 63 -5.22 9.38 -3.67
CA GLU A 63 -5.87 8.37 -4.51
C GLU A 63 -5.60 6.95 -4.01
N GLN A 64 -4.36 6.63 -3.60
CA GLN A 64 -4.02 5.34 -3.00
C GLN A 64 -4.67 5.08 -1.63
N GLU A 65 -5.03 6.12 -0.90
CA GLU A 65 -5.79 6.02 0.36
C GLU A 65 -7.27 5.69 0.12
N LYS A 66 -7.87 6.13 -0.99
CA LYS A 66 -9.26 5.82 -1.30
C LYS A 66 -9.46 4.36 -1.70
N ASP A 67 -8.39 3.70 -2.15
CA ASP A 67 -8.44 2.36 -2.73
C ASP A 67 -8.03 1.24 -1.75
N LEU A 68 -8.26 1.42 -0.44
CA LEU A 68 -7.87 0.46 0.60
C LEU A 68 -8.46 -0.94 0.37
N TYR A 69 -9.67 -1.04 -0.15
CA TYR A 69 -10.33 -2.32 -0.45
C TYR A 69 -9.82 -2.99 -1.72
N HIS A 70 -9.13 -2.27 -2.60
CA HIS A 70 -8.52 -2.82 -3.81
C HIS A 70 -7.05 -3.18 -3.62
N ARG A 71 -6.46 -2.82 -2.46
CA ARG A 71 -5.15 -3.32 -2.06
C ARG A 71 -5.22 -4.84 -2.04
N SER A 72 -4.40 -5.46 -2.89
CA SER A 72 -4.36 -6.91 -3.11
C SER A 72 -4.35 -7.71 -1.79
N LEU A 73 -3.69 -7.20 -0.75
CA LEU A 73 -3.63 -7.84 0.56
C LEU A 73 -4.98 -7.88 1.28
N VAL A 74 -5.77 -6.80 1.27
CA VAL A 74 -7.11 -6.79 1.90
C VAL A 74 -8.05 -7.76 1.18
N LYS A 75 -7.96 -7.80 -0.15
CA LYS A 75 -8.69 -8.78 -0.95
C LYS A 75 -8.29 -10.23 -0.59
N GLN A 76 -6.99 -10.51 -0.47
CA GLN A 76 -6.50 -11.82 -0.06
C GLN A 76 -6.98 -12.21 1.35
N VAL A 77 -7.02 -11.26 2.29
CA VAL A 77 -7.58 -11.50 3.63
C VAL A 77 -9.07 -11.85 3.55
N ASN A 78 -9.85 -11.12 2.76
CA ASN A 78 -11.28 -11.41 2.57
C ASN A 78 -11.51 -12.78 1.90
N GLU A 79 -10.71 -13.14 0.90
CA GLU A 79 -10.76 -14.45 0.24
C GLU A 79 -10.43 -15.56 1.24
N TRP A 80 -9.35 -15.41 2.01
CA TRP A 80 -8.97 -16.35 3.07
C TRP A 80 -10.05 -16.51 4.14
N GLU A 81 -10.71 -15.42 4.56
CA GLU A 81 -11.80 -15.44 5.54
C GLU A 81 -13.00 -16.23 4.99
N CYS A 82 -13.43 -15.93 3.76
CA CYS A 82 -14.54 -16.63 3.10
C CYS A 82 -14.29 -18.13 2.97
N ASP A 83 -13.08 -18.50 2.52
CA ASP A 83 -12.67 -19.90 2.37
C ASP A 83 -12.64 -20.63 3.71
N SER A 84 -12.13 -19.97 4.75
CA SER A 84 -12.04 -20.53 6.10
C SER A 84 -13.42 -20.78 6.68
N ILE A 85 -14.34 -19.82 6.56
CA ILE A 85 -15.74 -19.97 7.00
C ILE A 85 -16.40 -21.15 6.27
N THR A 86 -16.17 -21.26 4.96
CA THR A 86 -16.75 -22.35 4.15
C THR A 86 -16.25 -23.72 4.63
N LYS A 87 -14.93 -23.87 4.82
CA LYS A 87 -14.33 -25.12 5.33
C LYS A 87 -14.83 -25.49 6.72
N ILE A 88 -14.95 -24.52 7.62
CA ILE A 88 -15.48 -24.74 8.98
C ILE A 88 -16.93 -25.22 8.90
N LYS A 89 -17.77 -24.57 8.09
CA LYS A 89 -19.18 -24.96 7.92
C LYS A 89 -19.32 -26.37 7.33
N GLN A 90 -18.57 -26.70 6.28
CA GLN A 90 -18.58 -28.03 5.68
C GLN A 90 -18.16 -29.11 6.68
N THR A 91 -17.05 -28.88 7.39
CA THR A 91 -16.56 -29.84 8.39
C THR A 91 -17.56 -30.05 9.52
N ALA A 92 -18.19 -28.97 10.00
CA ALA A 92 -19.22 -29.05 11.04
C ALA A 92 -20.44 -29.85 10.57
N GLU A 93 -20.88 -29.66 9.32
CA GLU A 93 -22.00 -30.42 8.75
C GLU A 93 -21.65 -31.90 8.57
N ASP A 94 -20.46 -32.23 8.06
CA ASP A 94 -19.98 -33.61 7.96
C ASP A 94 -19.95 -34.31 9.32
N CYS A 95 -19.51 -33.61 10.38
CA CYS A 95 -19.53 -34.13 11.74
C CYS A 95 -20.96 -34.38 12.24
N ARG A 96 -21.90 -33.46 11.98
CA ARG A 96 -23.31 -33.64 12.34
C ARG A 96 -23.91 -34.85 11.64
N GLN A 97 -23.71 -34.99 10.34
CA GLN A 97 -24.22 -36.11 9.56
C GLN A 97 -23.67 -37.46 10.06
N LYS A 98 -22.37 -37.52 10.39
CA LYS A 98 -21.76 -38.72 10.99
C LYS A 98 -22.39 -39.09 12.33
N LEU A 99 -22.64 -38.11 13.20
CA LEU A 99 -23.27 -38.34 14.52
C LEU A 99 -24.72 -38.80 14.39
N ILE A 100 -25.49 -38.18 13.49
CA ILE A 100 -26.87 -38.58 13.22
C ILE A 100 -26.90 -40.03 12.76
N LYS A 101 -26.08 -40.38 11.76
CA LYS A 101 -26.01 -41.76 11.25
C LYS A 101 -25.64 -42.78 12.34
N LEU A 102 -24.61 -42.49 13.13
CA LEU A 102 -24.19 -43.38 14.23
C LEU A 102 -25.32 -43.56 15.27
N THR A 103 -26.05 -42.49 15.57
CA THR A 103 -27.18 -42.52 16.50
C THR A 103 -28.33 -43.36 15.95
N ASP A 104 -28.67 -43.16 14.68
CA ASP A 104 -29.72 -43.92 14.01
C ASP A 104 -29.39 -45.41 13.92
N ASP A 105 -28.14 -45.75 13.57
CA ASP A 105 -27.63 -47.12 13.52
C ASP A 105 -27.73 -47.79 14.91
N ASN A 106 -27.30 -47.08 15.96
CA ASN A 106 -27.40 -47.56 17.34
C ASN A 106 -28.86 -47.76 17.79
N ILE A 107 -29.76 -46.81 17.48
CA ILE A 107 -31.18 -46.93 17.79
C ILE A 107 -31.79 -48.14 17.09
N ALA A 108 -31.45 -48.36 15.82
CA ALA A 108 -31.92 -49.51 15.05
C ALA A 108 -31.45 -50.83 15.68
N GLU A 109 -30.20 -50.91 16.12
CA GLU A 109 -29.64 -52.08 16.79
C GLU A 109 -30.35 -52.35 18.13
N ILE A 110 -30.55 -51.30 18.95
CA ILE A 110 -31.27 -51.41 20.23
C ILE A 110 -32.70 -51.91 19.99
N LYS A 111 -33.42 -51.34 19.01
CA LYS A 111 -34.78 -51.78 18.64
C LYS A 111 -34.80 -53.25 18.24
N LYS A 112 -33.82 -53.69 17.45
CA LYS A 112 -33.70 -55.09 17.02
C LYS A 112 -33.50 -56.02 18.22
N LYS A 113 -32.56 -55.71 19.11
CA LYS A 113 -32.30 -56.50 20.33
C LYS A 113 -33.52 -56.56 21.26
N LEU A 114 -34.21 -55.43 21.42
CA LEU A 114 -35.44 -55.37 22.22
C LEU A 114 -36.54 -56.25 21.63
N ASN A 115 -36.76 -56.19 20.32
CA ASN A 115 -37.77 -57.02 19.65
C ASN A 115 -37.46 -58.52 19.79
N GLN A 116 -36.20 -58.91 19.65
CA GLN A 116 -35.74 -60.28 19.86
C GLN A 116 -36.05 -60.76 21.29
N PHE A 117 -35.70 -59.94 22.29
CA PHE A 117 -35.98 -60.24 23.69
C PHE A 117 -37.49 -60.40 23.97
N ILE A 118 -38.34 -59.52 23.41
CA ILE A 118 -39.80 -59.62 23.53
C ILE A 118 -40.33 -60.91 22.89
N THR A 119 -39.82 -61.30 21.71
CA THR A 119 -40.24 -62.55 21.06
C THR A 119 -39.83 -63.78 21.87
N ASP A 120 -38.66 -63.76 22.51
CA ASP A 120 -38.20 -64.87 23.34
C ASP A 120 -39.04 -65.01 24.62
N LEU A 121 -39.44 -63.89 25.23
CA LEU A 121 -40.36 -63.90 26.38
C LEU A 121 -41.74 -64.47 26.03
N ARG A 122 -42.27 -64.21 24.84
CA ARG A 122 -43.58 -64.74 24.40
C ARG A 122 -43.56 -66.23 24.05
N ARG A 123 -42.39 -66.84 23.90
CA ARG A 123 -42.23 -68.26 23.59
C ARG A 123 -42.09 -69.15 24.84
N LYS A 124 -41.92 -68.55 26.02
CA LYS A 124 -41.97 -69.21 27.33
C LYS A 124 -43.37 -69.12 27.92
#